data_AF-A0A7V6YF12-F1
#
_entry.id   AF-A0A7V6YF12-F1
#
_cell.length_a   1.000
_cell.length_b   1.000
_cell.length_c   1.000
_cell.angle_alpha   90.00
_cell.angle_beta   90.00
_cell.angle_gamma   90.00
#
_symmetry.space_group_name_H-M   'P 1'
#
loop_
_entity.id
_entity.type
_entity.pdbx_description
1 polymer ?
#
loop_
_entity_poly.entity_id
_entity_poly.type
_entity_poly.pdbx_seq_one_letter_code
_entity_poly.pdbx_strand_id
1 'polypeptide(L)'
;PCLVGKGAAVLARGTHAAAEHVQAAKQLFDALGFTAEVPETSLDGVTALSGSGPAYVFLILEALIEGGVRVGLPRDLSRQLVLHTVAGAVEMMTETGQHPAVLKEMVTSPGGTTACALEHLEAAGLRGILVQAVVKAWERAQELSGAKE
;
A
#
# COMPACT_ATOMS: atom_id res chain seq x y z
N PRO A 1 -10.98 -2.32 -1.44
CA PRO A 1 -10.81 -2.17 0.03
C PRO A 1 -12.00 -1.52 0.75
N CYS A 2 -12.67 -0.54 0.15
CA CYS A 2 -13.83 0.14 0.76
C CYS A 2 -14.98 -0.81 1.14
N LEU A 3 -15.20 -1.90 0.38
CA LEU A 3 -16.23 -2.92 0.67
C LEU A 3 -16.06 -3.64 2.02
N VAL A 4 -14.87 -3.54 2.63
CA VAL A 4 -14.56 -4.13 3.94
C VAL A 4 -14.21 -3.06 4.97
N GLY A 5 -14.55 -1.79 4.73
CA GLY A 5 -14.30 -0.68 5.66
C GLY A 5 -12.83 -0.33 5.87
N LYS A 6 -11.95 -0.74 4.95
CA LYS A 6 -10.49 -0.51 4.99
C LYS A 6 -10.01 0.23 3.73
N GLY A 7 -10.84 1.14 3.24
CA GLY A 7 -10.49 2.07 2.17
C GLY A 7 -9.52 3.16 2.64
N ALA A 8 -8.84 3.77 1.68
CA ALA A 8 -8.13 5.04 1.87
C ALA A 8 -8.70 6.02 0.85
N ALA A 9 -9.22 7.14 1.33
CA ALA A 9 -9.80 8.20 0.52
C ALA A 9 -9.10 9.52 0.84
N VAL A 10 -9.07 10.42 -0.14
CA VAL A 10 -8.61 11.79 0.07
C VAL A 10 -9.62 12.77 -0.52
N LEU A 11 -9.69 13.93 0.12
CA LEU A 11 -10.53 15.04 -0.30
C LEU A 11 -9.64 16.23 -0.65
N ALA A 12 -9.96 16.91 -1.75
CA ALA A 12 -9.41 18.22 -2.07
C ALA A 12 -10.52 19.26 -1.96
N ARG A 13 -10.24 20.35 -1.23
CA ARG A 13 -11.21 21.41 -1.00
C ARG A 13 -11.26 22.37 -2.18
N GLY A 14 -12.42 22.43 -2.84
CA GLY A 14 -12.67 23.42 -3.90
C GLY A 14 -12.76 24.85 -3.37
N THR A 15 -12.57 25.82 -4.26
CA THR A 15 -12.51 27.27 -3.95
C THR A 15 -13.74 27.82 -3.23
N HIS A 16 -14.92 27.25 -3.49
CA HIS A 16 -16.20 27.68 -2.90
C HIS A 16 -16.65 26.79 -1.73
N ALA A 17 -15.89 25.74 -1.39
CA ALA A 17 -16.26 24.85 -0.29
C ALA A 17 -15.87 25.48 1.05
N ALA A 18 -16.80 25.50 2.01
CA ALA A 18 -16.51 25.84 3.40
C ALA A 18 -15.93 24.62 4.15
N ALA A 19 -15.32 24.86 5.31
CA ALA A 19 -14.75 23.80 6.14
C ALA A 19 -15.82 22.76 6.57
N GLU A 20 -17.06 23.21 6.80
CA GLU A 20 -18.20 22.35 7.12
C GLU A 20 -18.56 21.37 5.99
N HIS A 21 -18.41 21.78 4.72
CA HIS A 21 -18.64 20.88 3.58
C HIS A 21 -17.59 19.76 3.53
N VAL A 22 -16.32 20.10 3.76
CA VAL A 22 -15.23 19.12 3.82
C VAL A 22 -15.43 18.18 5.01
N GLN A 23 -15.83 18.71 6.17
CA GLN A 23 -16.08 17.90 7.35
C GLN A 23 -17.26 16.94 7.14
N ALA A 24 -18.34 17.39 6.51
CA ALA A 24 -19.48 16.53 6.17
C ALA A 24 -19.08 15.43 5.19
N ALA A 25 -18.32 15.76 4.13
CA ALA A 25 -17.79 14.76 3.20
C ALA A 25 -16.87 13.76 3.93
N LYS A 26 -15.96 14.26 4.78
CA LYS A 26 -15.05 13.43 5.55
C LYS A 26 -15.79 12.42 6.43
N GLN A 27 -16.84 12.84 7.13
CA GLN A 27 -17.67 11.92 7.94
C GLN A 27 -18.29 10.78 7.12
N LEU A 28 -18.68 11.04 5.87
CA LEU A 28 -19.19 10.00 4.97
C LEU A 28 -18.09 9.03 4.54
N PHE A 29 -16.92 9.53 4.16
CA PHE A 29 -15.80 8.71 3.70
C PHE A 29 -15.09 7.95 4.84
N ASP A 30 -15.10 8.47 6.06
CA ASP A 30 -14.57 7.79 7.25
C ASP A 30 -15.33 6.49 7.55
N ALA A 31 -16.59 6.37 7.11
CA ALA A 31 -17.32 5.11 7.21
C ALA A 31 -16.74 4.00 6.32
N LEU A 32 -15.93 4.35 5.32
CA LEU A 32 -15.27 3.43 4.40
C LEU A 32 -13.82 3.11 4.79
N GLY A 33 -13.25 3.81 5.78
CA GLY A 33 -11.87 3.63 6.23
C GLY A 33 -11.19 4.96 6.59
N PHE A 34 -9.99 5.19 6.06
CA PHE A 34 -9.20 6.39 6.33
C PHE A 34 -9.54 7.51 5.33
N THR A 35 -9.76 8.73 5.84
CA THR A 35 -9.89 9.93 5.00
C THR A 35 -8.94 11.04 5.44
N ALA A 36 -8.26 11.65 4.47
CA ALA A 36 -7.45 12.86 4.68
C ALA A 36 -7.85 13.99 3.71
N GLU A 37 -7.64 15.23 4.15
CA GLU A 37 -7.71 16.40 3.27
C GLU A 37 -6.29 16.70 2.73
N VAL A 38 -6.17 16.93 1.43
CA VAL A 38 -4.90 17.22 0.75
C VAL A 38 -5.09 18.35 -0.28
N PRO A 39 -4.02 19.03 -0.70
CA PRO A 39 -4.07 19.92 -1.86
C PRO A 39 -4.48 19.16 -3.12
N GLU A 40 -5.22 19.82 -4.02
CA GLU A 40 -5.67 19.22 -5.28
C GLU A 40 -4.51 18.73 -6.18
N THR A 41 -3.36 19.41 -6.08
CA THR A 41 -2.11 19.02 -6.76
C THR A 41 -1.56 17.66 -6.32
N SER A 42 -2.02 17.14 -5.18
CA SER A 42 -1.61 15.84 -4.65
C SER A 42 -2.51 14.69 -5.11
N LEU A 43 -3.68 14.95 -5.71
CA LEU A 43 -4.65 13.91 -6.05
C LEU A 43 -4.12 12.86 -7.04
N ASP A 44 -3.34 13.29 -8.04
CA ASP A 44 -2.74 12.37 -9.01
C ASP A 44 -1.74 11.43 -8.30
N GLY A 45 -0.97 11.96 -7.33
CA GLY A 45 -0.04 11.18 -6.53
C GLY A 45 -0.74 10.21 -5.59
N VAL A 46 -1.85 10.63 -4.98
CA VAL A 46 -2.68 9.75 -4.15
C VAL A 46 -3.32 8.64 -4.98
N THR A 47 -3.76 8.95 -6.19
CA THR A 47 -4.31 7.95 -7.13
C THR A 47 -3.26 6.90 -7.45
N ALA A 48 -2.04 7.33 -7.78
CA ALA A 48 -0.92 6.45 -8.07
C ALA A 48 -0.54 5.55 -6.88
N LEU A 49 -0.52 6.09 -5.66
CA LEU A 49 -0.12 5.35 -4.47
C LEU A 49 -1.24 4.46 -3.92
N SER A 50 -2.41 5.02 -3.64
CA SER A 50 -3.50 4.37 -2.89
C SER A 50 -4.63 3.86 -3.77
N GLY A 51 -4.89 4.51 -4.91
CA GLY A 51 -5.86 4.05 -5.89
C GLY A 51 -5.40 2.77 -6.58
N SER A 52 -4.16 2.80 -7.09
CA SER A 52 -3.50 1.64 -7.70
C SER A 52 -2.86 0.69 -6.68
N GLY A 53 -2.59 1.18 -5.46
CA GLY A 53 -1.92 0.45 -4.37
C GLY A 53 -2.42 -0.96 -4.11
N PRO A 54 -3.74 -1.22 -4.01
CA PRO A 54 -4.28 -2.56 -3.80
C PRO A 54 -3.81 -3.56 -4.87
N ALA A 55 -3.68 -3.15 -6.13
CA ALA A 55 -3.21 -4.04 -7.19
C ALA A 55 -1.74 -4.45 -6.98
N TYR A 56 -0.89 -3.52 -6.53
CA TYR A 56 0.52 -3.81 -6.20
C TYR A 56 0.61 -4.82 -5.06
N VAL A 57 -0.21 -4.63 -4.03
CA VAL A 57 -0.29 -5.55 -2.89
C VAL A 57 -0.76 -6.93 -3.37
N PHE A 58 -1.85 -7.02 -4.15
CA PHE A 58 -2.33 -8.31 -4.64
C PHE A 58 -1.29 -9.06 -5.49
N LEU A 59 -0.53 -8.35 -6.32
CA LEU A 59 0.58 -8.96 -7.08
C LEU A 59 1.66 -9.53 -6.16
N ILE A 60 2.04 -8.81 -5.10
CA ILE A 60 3.00 -9.31 -4.10
C ILE A 60 2.45 -10.56 -3.39
N LEU A 61 1.19 -10.53 -2.96
CA LEU A 61 0.54 -11.66 -2.30
C LEU A 61 0.47 -12.89 -3.22
N GLU A 62 0.11 -12.70 -4.49
CA GLU A 62 0.10 -13.76 -5.49
C GLU A 62 1.49 -14.40 -5.66
N ALA A 63 2.53 -13.58 -5.80
CA ALA A 63 3.91 -14.06 -5.92
C ALA A 63 4.39 -14.83 -4.67
N LEU A 64 4.02 -14.38 -3.47
CA LEU A 64 4.34 -15.10 -2.22
C LEU A 64 3.61 -16.45 -2.14
N ILE A 65 2.35 -16.51 -2.57
CA ILE A 65 1.57 -17.76 -2.61
C ILE A 65 2.22 -18.74 -3.59
N GLU A 66 2.63 -18.27 -4.77
CA GLU A 66 3.35 -19.07 -5.75
C GLU A 66 4.70 -19.57 -5.20
N GLY A 67 5.44 -18.72 -4.50
CA GLY A 67 6.67 -19.10 -3.80
C GLY A 67 6.44 -20.23 -2.79
N GLY A 68 5.37 -20.14 -1.99
CA GLY A 68 4.97 -21.20 -1.06
C GLY A 68 4.67 -22.53 -1.76
N VAL A 69 3.94 -22.49 -2.87
CA VAL A 69 3.66 -23.67 -3.69
C VAL A 69 4.95 -24.27 -4.26
N ARG A 70 5.87 -23.43 -4.74
CA ARG A 70 7.13 -23.85 -5.33
C ARG A 70 8.05 -24.56 -4.33
N VAL A 71 7.96 -24.23 -3.04
CA VAL A 71 8.69 -24.93 -1.97
C VAL A 71 7.91 -26.12 -1.38
N GLY A 72 6.78 -26.50 -1.99
CA GLY A 72 6.05 -27.73 -1.69
C GLY A 72 4.82 -27.56 -0.77
N LEU A 73 4.41 -26.34 -0.45
CA LEU A 73 3.21 -26.12 0.36
C LEU A 73 1.92 -26.25 -0.48
N PRO A 74 0.83 -26.80 0.08
CA PRO A 74 -0.48 -26.74 -0.58
C PRO A 74 -0.90 -25.30 -0.85
N ARG A 75 -1.45 -25.02 -2.04
CA ARG A 75 -1.86 -23.67 -2.46
C ARG A 75 -2.78 -22.97 -1.46
N ASP A 76 -3.75 -23.69 -0.91
CA ASP A 76 -4.70 -23.14 0.06
C ASP A 76 -4.01 -22.76 1.38
N LEU A 77 -3.05 -23.56 1.83
CA LEU A 77 -2.24 -23.25 3.01
C LEU A 77 -1.34 -22.04 2.74
N SER A 78 -0.64 -22.00 1.60
CA SER A 78 0.18 -20.85 1.19
C SER A 78 -0.63 -19.55 1.19
N ARG A 79 -1.85 -19.60 0.65
CA ARG A 79 -2.78 -18.47 0.67
C ARG A 79 -3.12 -18.02 2.09
N GLN A 80 -3.50 -18.94 2.97
CA GLN A 80 -3.86 -18.60 4.35
C GLN A 80 -2.67 -18.01 5.13
N LEU A 81 -1.48 -18.59 4.97
CA LEU A 81 -0.25 -18.11 5.60
C LEU A 81 0.07 -16.69 5.13
N VAL A 82 0.06 -16.45 3.82
CA VAL A 82 0.36 -15.12 3.26
C VAL A 82 -0.63 -14.06 3.74
N LEU A 83 -1.93 -14.37 3.78
CA LEU A 83 -2.95 -13.43 4.28
C LEU A 83 -2.69 -13.05 5.74
N HIS A 84 -2.38 -14.02 6.61
CA HIS A 84 -2.08 -13.75 8.02
C HIS A 84 -0.75 -13.02 8.22
N THR A 85 0.29 -13.38 7.48
CA THR A 85 1.60 -12.72 7.54
C THR A 85 1.49 -11.24 7.16
N VAL A 86 0.80 -10.94 6.06
CA VAL A 86 0.65 -9.55 5.59
C VAL A 86 -0.24 -8.76 6.54
N ALA A 87 -1.36 -9.32 6.99
CA ALA A 87 -2.23 -8.66 7.96
C ALA A 87 -1.48 -8.34 9.27
N GLY A 88 -0.74 -9.31 9.81
CA GLY A 88 0.04 -9.12 11.04
C GLY A 88 1.17 -8.09 10.89
N ALA A 89 1.84 -8.04 9.73
CA ALA A 89 2.88 -7.05 9.48
C ALA A 89 2.31 -5.62 9.40
N VAL A 90 1.15 -5.45 8.75
CA VAL A 90 0.45 -4.16 8.69
C VAL A 90 -0.02 -3.74 10.08
N GLU A 91 -0.67 -4.65 10.82
CA GLU A 91 -1.15 -4.38 12.18
C GLU A 91 0.00 -3.99 13.10
N MET A 92 1.12 -4.71 13.06
CA MET A 92 2.30 -4.39 13.87
C MET A 92 2.84 -2.98 13.57
N MET A 93 2.87 -2.57 12.31
CA MET A 93 3.28 -1.22 11.94
C MET A 93 2.29 -0.15 12.42
N THR A 94 0.98 -0.42 12.31
CA THR A 94 -0.07 0.49 12.76
C THR A 94 -0.08 0.67 14.28
N GLU A 95 0.00 -0.43 15.03
CA GLU A 95 -0.08 -0.42 16.50
C GLU A 95 1.18 0.14 17.16
N THR A 96 2.36 -0.15 16.59
CA THR A 96 3.63 0.29 17.19
C THR A 96 4.06 1.68 16.73
N GLY A 97 3.59 2.14 15.57
CA GLY A 97 4.06 3.36 14.92
C GLY A 97 5.54 3.34 14.53
N GLN A 98 6.20 2.18 14.60
CA GLN A 98 7.63 2.07 14.32
C GLN A 98 7.92 2.15 12.82
N HIS A 99 9.10 2.68 12.49
CA HIS A 99 9.56 2.74 11.11
C HIS A 99 9.71 1.32 10.52
N PRO A 100 9.31 1.06 9.26
CA PRO A 100 9.39 -0.26 8.64
C PRO A 100 10.77 -0.92 8.69
N ALA A 101 11.85 -0.11 8.64
CA ALA A 101 13.21 -0.63 8.76
C ALA A 101 13.49 -1.27 10.13
N VAL A 102 12.93 -0.72 11.21
CA VAL A 102 13.07 -1.26 12.57
C VAL A 102 12.29 -2.57 12.69
N LEU A 103 11.04 -2.59 12.23
CA LEU A 103 10.22 -3.81 12.25
C LEU A 103 10.84 -4.94 11.40
N LYS A 104 11.42 -4.59 10.24
CA LYS A 104 12.18 -5.52 9.40
C LYS A 104 13.40 -6.09 10.14
N GLU A 105 14.14 -5.26 10.86
CA GLU A 105 15.29 -5.69 11.66
C GLU A 105 14.86 -6.64 12.79
N MET A 106 13.76 -6.33 13.49
CA MET A 106 13.23 -7.16 14.58
C MET A 106 12.86 -8.59 14.15
N VAL A 107 12.51 -8.81 12.88
CA VAL A 107 12.18 -10.14 12.34
C VAL A 107 13.33 -10.77 11.55
N THR A 108 14.52 -10.16 11.57
CA THR A 108 15.70 -10.62 10.84
C THR A 108 16.81 -11.02 11.80
N SER A 109 17.02 -12.33 11.96
CA SER A 109 18.19 -12.84 12.68
C SER A 109 19.44 -12.83 11.79
N PRO A 110 20.63 -12.48 12.33
CA PRO A 110 21.89 -12.55 11.58
C PRO A 110 22.14 -13.95 11.01
N GLY A 111 22.39 -14.04 9.71
CA GLY A 111 22.60 -15.32 9.00
C GLY A 111 21.36 -16.21 8.88
N GLY A 112 20.18 -15.72 9.27
CA GLY A 112 18.92 -16.46 9.18
C GLY A 112 18.31 -16.49 7.77
N THR A 113 17.22 -17.24 7.64
CA THR A 113 16.47 -17.38 6.38
C THR A 113 15.92 -16.03 5.89
N THR A 114 15.42 -15.19 6.81
CA THR A 114 14.93 -13.84 6.49
C THR A 114 16.04 -12.97 5.90
N ALA A 115 17.25 -13.03 6.46
CA ALA A 115 18.38 -12.22 5.99
C ALA A 115 18.75 -12.58 4.54
N CYS A 116 18.85 -13.89 4.24
CA CYS A 116 19.14 -14.38 2.89
C CYS A 116 18.06 -13.97 1.87
N ALA A 117 16.78 -14.07 2.24
CA ALA A 117 15.69 -13.65 1.37
C ALA A 117 15.71 -12.14 1.11
N LEU A 118 15.92 -11.32 2.15
CA LEU A 118 15.98 -9.85 2.03
C LEU A 118 17.17 -9.40 1.17
N GLU A 119 18.34 -10.04 1.33
CA GLU A 119 19.51 -9.78 0.49
C GLU A 119 19.19 -10.01 -0.99
N HIS A 120 18.53 -11.13 -1.31
CA HIS A 120 18.10 -11.41 -2.68
C HIS A 120 17.10 -10.37 -3.21
N LEU A 121 16.10 -9.98 -2.42
CA LEU A 121 15.09 -8.99 -2.83
C LEU A 121 15.69 -7.60 -3.10
N GLU A 122 16.65 -7.17 -2.27
CA GLU A 122 17.34 -5.89 -2.47
C GLU A 122 18.28 -5.96 -3.70
N ALA A 123 19.01 -7.07 -3.88
CA ALA A 123 19.85 -7.29 -5.07
C ALA A 123 19.03 -7.34 -6.37
N ALA A 124 17.83 -7.91 -6.32
CA ALA A 124 16.87 -7.92 -7.44
C ALA A 124 16.19 -6.55 -7.67
N GLY A 125 16.43 -5.56 -6.82
CA GLY A 125 15.94 -4.19 -7.01
C GLY A 125 14.46 -3.99 -6.67
N LEU A 126 13.87 -4.82 -5.79
CA LEU A 126 12.44 -4.75 -5.44
C LEU A 126 12.01 -3.32 -5.04
N ARG A 127 12.81 -2.65 -4.20
CA ARG A 127 12.53 -1.27 -3.77
C ARG A 127 12.43 -0.31 -4.95
N GLY A 128 13.37 -0.42 -5.89
CA GLY A 128 13.38 0.42 -7.10
C GLY A 128 12.14 0.17 -7.96
N ILE A 129 11.77 -1.10 -8.17
CA ILE A 129 10.60 -1.47 -8.98
C ILE A 129 9.31 -0.93 -8.38
N LEU A 130 9.11 -1.06 -7.07
CA LEU A 130 7.89 -0.56 -6.41
C LEU A 130 7.79 0.96 -6.47
N VAL A 131 8.90 1.68 -6.25
CA VAL A 131 8.93 3.15 -6.38
C VAL A 131 8.60 3.56 -7.82
N GLN A 132 9.23 2.91 -8.81
CA GLN A 132 8.99 3.20 -10.22
C GLN A 132 7.57 2.88 -10.66
N ALA A 133 6.93 1.84 -10.11
CA ALA A 133 5.53 1.52 -10.39
C ALA A 133 4.59 2.67 -9.97
N VAL A 134 4.83 3.26 -8.80
CA VAL A 134 4.06 4.43 -8.32
C VAL A 134 4.34 5.64 -9.21
N VAL A 135 5.60 5.93 -9.54
CA VAL A 135 5.95 7.05 -10.43
C VAL A 135 5.27 6.91 -11.80
N LYS A 136 5.31 5.71 -12.41
CA LYS A 136 4.65 5.42 -13.68
C LYS A 136 3.13 5.62 -13.61
N ALA A 137 2.49 5.19 -12.52
CA ALA A 137 1.06 5.41 -12.34
C ALA A 137 0.73 6.90 -12.15
N TRP A 138 1.61 7.66 -11.50
CA TRP A 138 1.48 9.10 -11.34
C TRP A 138 1.64 9.85 -12.65
N GLU A 139 2.67 9.54 -13.45
CA GLU A 139 2.86 10.08 -14.80
C GLU A 139 1.61 9.85 -15.64
N ARG A 140 1.06 8.63 -15.61
CA ARG A 140 -0.17 8.31 -16.33
C ARG A 140 -1.39 9.07 -15.81
N ALA A 141 -1.51 9.25 -14.50
CA ALA A 141 -2.59 10.06 -13.93
C ALA A 141 -2.50 11.51 -14.42
N GLN A 142 -1.31 12.10 -14.48
CA GLN A 142 -1.10 13.45 -15.00
C GLN A 142 -1.44 13.58 -16.50
N GLU A 143 -1.09 12.57 -17.30
CA GLU A 143 -1.49 12.53 -18.72
C GLU A 143 -3.02 12.52 -18.89
N LEU A 144 -3.73 11.75 -18.05
CA LEU A 144 -5.19 11.62 -18.10
C LEU A 144 -5.92 12.84 -17.56
N SER A 145 -5.37 13.47 -16.53
CA SER A 145 -5.87 14.73 -15.95
C SER A 145 -5.66 15.92 -16.89
N GLY A 146 -4.96 15.72 -18.02
CA GLY A 146 -4.72 16.73 -19.04
C GLY A 146 -3.88 17.86 -18.50
N ALA A 147 -2.60 17.60 -18.22
CA ALA A 147 -1.55 18.58 -17.88
C ALA A 147 -2.12 19.88 -17.29
N LYS A 148 -2.45 19.86 -15.99
CA LYS A 148 -2.95 21.02 -15.25
C LYS A 148 -2.01 22.22 -15.46
N GLU A 149 -2.35 23.12 -16.39
CA GLU A 149 -1.85 24.50 -16.45
C GLU A 149 -2.46 25.32 -15.30
#